data_AF-A0A357FXT9-F1
#
_entry.id   AF-A0A357FXT9-F1
#
_cell.length_a   1.000
_cell.length_b   1.000
_cell.length_c   1.000
_cell.angle_alpha   90.00
_cell.angle_beta   90.00
_cell.angle_gamma   90.00
#
_symmetry.space_group_name_H-M   'P 1'
#
loop_
_entity.id
_entity.type
_entity.pdbx_description
1 polymer ?
#
loop_
_entity_poly.entity_id
_entity_poly.type
_entity_poly.pdbx_seq_one_letter_code
_entity_poly.pdbx_strand_id
1 'polypeptide(L)'
;MSNKITFNDAQKEQIRQALSDYLFISDGAAKESFIRSVEQTGTLSAFGAGSLLSYSHLQEADGTFKKDLADKFPGIDQASLVKVTPATLKDYEKDFVCFDIHYRGTPEKPGITIGNEFKKGAETPGGILETKIDHLGADSAANFVCYYLEKFNQREAPPNMPIYKFEVINVESEDGRKVPSIVCVADRASDLYIYNPENRFAKTRPFYQIERGPQGDNIKAFIMAAAYNDKRPDGSQKGPGAITDLDYLRNLINDSMAKGVEVESRFHGLYTSAIRERMKIDPEERMMLEGFEHEGRKGNMPRMLENFMFAISAHNEGVRYRELAIPRSTQPETLAL
;
A
#
# COMPACT_ATOMS: atom_id res chain seq x y z
N MET A 1 5.58 24.73 25.69
CA MET A 1 5.38 25.57 24.49
C MET A 1 6.27 24.98 23.41
N SER A 2 5.74 24.53 22.27
CA SER A 2 6.59 24.07 21.17
C SER A 2 7.36 25.26 20.62
N ASN A 3 8.68 25.11 20.45
CA ASN A 3 9.50 26.14 19.83
C ASN A 3 9.16 26.16 18.34
N LYS A 4 8.52 27.24 17.88
CA LYS A 4 8.28 27.43 16.45
C LYS A 4 9.62 27.69 15.77
N ILE A 5 9.87 26.96 14.69
CA ILE A 5 11.00 27.25 13.80
C ILE A 5 10.59 28.43 12.93
N THR A 6 11.45 29.43 12.79
CA THR A 6 11.23 30.54 11.85
C THR A 6 12.37 30.55 10.87
N PHE A 7 12.06 30.30 9.59
CA PHE A 7 13.03 30.36 8.52
C PHE A 7 13.14 31.80 8.00
N ASN A 8 14.36 32.24 7.70
CA ASN A 8 14.58 33.46 6.94
C ASN A 8 14.30 33.24 5.44
N ASP A 9 14.28 34.31 4.65
CA ASP A 9 13.94 34.22 3.22
C ASP A 9 14.89 33.33 2.42
N ALA A 10 16.18 33.33 2.75
CA ALA A 10 17.18 32.48 2.08
C ALA A 10 16.96 30.99 2.37
N GLN A 11 16.65 30.63 3.62
CA GLN A 11 16.31 29.27 4.03
C GLN A 11 15.00 28.81 3.39
N LYS A 12 13.98 29.68 3.32
CA LYS A 12 12.73 29.37 2.63
C LYS A 12 12.96 29.10 1.15
N GLU A 13 13.77 29.93 0.49
CA GLU A 13 14.11 29.73 -0.91
C GLU A 13 14.88 28.44 -1.15
N GLN A 14 15.83 28.11 -0.27
CA GLN A 14 16.53 26.82 -0.30
C GLN A 14 15.55 25.64 -0.22
N ILE A 15 14.56 25.69 0.68
CA ILE A 15 13.55 24.62 0.81
C ILE A 15 12.63 24.57 -0.42
N ARG A 16 12.21 25.71 -0.98
CA ARG A 16 11.43 25.75 -2.23
C ARG A 16 12.19 25.13 -3.39
N GLN A 17 13.48 25.44 -3.50
CA GLN A 17 14.34 24.88 -4.52
C GLN A 17 14.48 23.36 -4.34
N ALA A 18 14.70 22.89 -3.12
CA ALA A 18 14.75 21.45 -2.82
C ALA A 18 13.44 20.72 -3.14
N LEU A 19 12.26 21.32 -2.85
CA LEU A 19 10.96 20.77 -3.26
C LEU A 19 10.81 20.69 -4.79
N SER A 20 11.43 21.61 -5.51
CA SER A 20 11.43 21.62 -6.97
C SER A 20 12.40 20.59 -7.55
N ASP A 21 13.61 20.52 -7.00
CA ASP A 21 14.71 19.71 -7.54
C ASP A 21 14.54 18.23 -7.21
N TYR A 22 14.10 17.92 -6.00
CA TYR A 22 14.00 16.53 -5.53
C TYR A 22 12.60 15.95 -5.71
N LEU A 23 11.55 16.75 -5.53
CA LEU A 23 10.17 16.25 -5.60
C LEU A 23 9.40 16.74 -6.84
N PHE A 24 10.02 17.57 -7.69
CA PHE A 24 9.40 18.12 -8.91
C PHE A 24 8.08 18.86 -8.66
N ILE A 25 7.88 19.38 -7.45
CA ILE A 25 6.68 20.13 -7.09
C ILE A 25 6.82 21.51 -7.73
N SER A 26 5.90 21.88 -8.62
CA SER A 26 5.90 23.18 -9.30
C SER A 26 4.96 24.20 -8.66
N ASP A 27 3.90 23.73 -7.99
CA ASP A 27 2.90 24.59 -7.34
C ASP A 27 3.51 25.39 -6.17
N GLY A 28 3.57 26.71 -6.34
CA GLY A 28 4.06 27.62 -5.31
C GLY A 28 3.21 27.62 -4.04
N ALA A 29 1.89 27.46 -4.12
CA ALA A 29 1.01 27.43 -2.96
C ALA A 29 1.23 26.15 -2.14
N ALA A 30 1.46 25.01 -2.81
CA ALA A 30 1.82 23.76 -2.17
C ALA A 30 3.16 23.87 -1.40
N LYS A 31 4.18 24.47 -2.02
CA LYS A 31 5.48 24.73 -1.37
C LYS A 31 5.35 25.60 -0.13
N GLU A 32 4.62 26.72 -0.24
CA GLU A 32 4.38 27.62 0.89
C GLU A 32 3.59 26.95 2.01
N SER A 33 2.58 26.14 1.66
CA SER A 33 1.80 25.39 2.64
C SER A 33 2.67 24.39 3.41
N PHE A 34 3.59 23.71 2.74
CA PHE A 34 4.54 22.80 3.39
C PHE A 34 5.49 23.56 4.32
N ILE A 35 6.17 24.59 3.83
CA ILE A 35 7.12 25.39 4.63
C ILE A 35 6.43 25.97 5.86
N ARG A 36 5.24 26.56 5.70
CA ARG A 36 4.47 27.12 6.80
C ARG A 36 4.08 26.06 7.83
N SER A 37 3.70 24.85 7.38
CA SER A 37 3.42 23.74 8.29
C SER A 37 4.64 23.43 9.13
N VAL A 38 5.82 23.28 8.51
CA VAL A 38 7.09 23.01 9.19
C VAL A 38 7.43 24.11 10.21
N GLU A 39 7.27 25.39 9.88
CA GLU A 39 7.50 26.50 10.82
C GLU A 39 6.55 26.45 12.03
N GLN A 40 5.29 26.08 11.79
CA GLN A 40 4.24 26.06 12.82
C GLN A 40 4.32 24.87 13.76
N THR A 41 4.64 23.69 13.23
CA THR A 41 4.65 22.43 13.97
C THR A 41 6.04 21.99 14.38
N GLY A 42 7.07 22.48 13.68
CA GLY A 42 8.43 21.95 13.74
C GLY A 42 8.50 20.47 13.37
N THR A 43 7.62 20.02 12.46
CA THR A 43 7.59 18.65 11.96
C THR A 43 7.59 18.61 10.44
N LEU A 44 8.28 17.60 9.90
CA LEU A 44 8.18 17.19 8.49
C LEU A 44 7.15 16.07 8.39
N SER A 45 6.29 16.12 7.38
CA SER A 45 5.15 15.21 7.24
C SER A 45 5.12 14.54 5.86
N ALA A 46 5.00 13.22 5.86
CA ALA A 46 4.73 12.42 4.66
C ALA A 46 3.58 11.44 4.93
N PHE A 47 2.78 11.12 3.91
CA PHE A 47 1.72 10.12 4.03
C PHE A 47 2.18 8.77 3.50
N GLY A 48 2.01 7.73 4.31
CA GLY A 48 2.28 6.35 3.93
C GLY A 48 1.01 5.52 3.87
N ALA A 49 0.84 4.76 2.79
CA ALA A 49 -0.24 3.76 2.66
C ALA A 49 0.30 2.33 2.39
N GLY A 50 1.64 2.18 2.39
CA GLY A 50 2.39 0.96 2.11
C GLY A 50 3.63 0.81 3.00
N SER A 51 4.76 0.40 2.43
CA SER A 51 5.99 0.08 3.18
C SER A 51 6.53 1.24 4.02
N LEU A 52 6.20 2.48 3.67
CA LEU A 52 6.57 3.67 4.44
C LEU A 52 6.04 3.59 5.90
N LEU A 53 4.91 2.92 6.14
CA LEU A 53 4.37 2.70 7.49
C LEU A 53 5.23 1.78 8.36
N SER A 54 6.08 0.95 7.76
CA SER A 54 6.97 0.02 8.48
C SER A 54 8.32 0.64 8.79
N TYR A 55 8.87 1.44 7.87
CA TYR A 55 10.14 2.14 8.06
C TYR A 55 10.22 3.38 7.14
N SER A 56 10.84 4.44 7.65
CA SER A 56 11.09 5.67 6.89
C SER A 56 12.41 5.63 6.12
N HIS A 57 12.63 6.58 5.21
CA HIS A 57 13.92 6.77 4.53
C HIS A 57 15.05 7.26 5.47
N LEU A 58 14.72 7.60 6.72
CA LEU A 58 15.66 7.96 7.79
C LEU A 58 16.08 6.76 8.64
N GLN A 59 15.50 5.59 8.37
CA GLN A 59 15.81 4.34 9.06
C GLN A 59 16.48 3.36 8.09
N GLU A 60 17.25 2.44 8.67
CA GLU A 60 17.69 1.21 8.00
C GLU A 60 16.49 0.28 7.76
N ALA A 61 16.68 -0.74 6.92
CA ALA A 61 15.61 -1.69 6.59
C ALA A 61 15.10 -2.50 7.80
N ASP A 62 15.92 -2.65 8.84
CA ASP A 62 15.54 -3.29 10.11
C ASP A 62 14.80 -2.32 11.08
N GLY A 63 14.53 -1.10 10.63
CA GLY A 63 13.86 -0.05 11.40
C GLY A 63 14.77 0.73 12.35
N THR A 64 16.07 0.40 12.40
CA THR A 64 17.03 1.14 13.23
C THR A 64 17.36 2.51 12.63
N PHE A 65 17.76 3.45 13.47
CA PHE A 65 18.13 4.80 13.04
C PHE A 65 19.45 4.78 12.26
N LYS A 66 19.49 5.47 11.13
CA LYS A 66 20.73 5.64 10.35
C LYS A 66 21.77 6.40 11.18
N LYS A 67 22.87 5.72 11.52
CA LYS A 67 23.89 6.25 12.45
C LYS A 67 24.53 7.56 11.96
N ASP A 68 24.66 7.74 10.65
CA ASP A 68 25.26 8.93 10.06
C ASP A 68 24.38 10.19 10.17
N LEU A 69 23.10 10.06 10.53
CA LEU A 69 22.19 11.20 10.68
C LEU A 69 22.57 12.07 11.87
N ALA A 70 22.92 11.48 13.02
CA ALA A 70 23.32 12.25 14.20
C ALA A 70 24.63 13.01 13.97
N ASP A 71 25.55 12.42 13.21
CA ASP A 71 26.83 13.05 12.84
C ASP A 71 26.64 14.22 11.87
N LYS A 72 25.72 14.07 10.89
CA LYS A 72 25.42 15.10 9.89
C LYS A 72 24.54 16.22 10.46
N PHE A 73 23.63 15.88 11.36
CA PHE A 73 22.65 16.78 11.94
C PHE A 73 22.61 16.61 13.46
N PRO A 74 23.57 17.22 14.19
CA PRO A 74 23.59 17.16 15.65
C PRO A 74 22.24 17.59 16.24
N GLY A 75 21.66 16.71 17.05
CA GLY A 75 20.32 16.88 17.61
C GLY A 75 19.26 15.99 16.97
N ILE A 76 19.45 15.50 15.74
CA ILE A 76 18.57 14.46 15.19
C ILE A 76 18.96 13.11 15.75
N ASP A 77 18.00 12.48 16.43
CA ASP A 77 18.15 11.21 17.12
C ASP A 77 16.92 10.31 16.91
N GLN A 78 16.90 9.15 17.57
CA GLN A 78 15.78 8.23 17.47
C GLN A 78 14.46 8.80 18.01
N ALA A 79 14.50 9.73 18.98
CA ALA A 79 13.30 10.39 19.51
C ALA A 79 12.72 11.44 18.55
N SER A 80 13.56 11.94 17.64
CA SER A 80 13.17 12.80 16.52
C SER A 80 12.41 12.03 15.44
N LEU A 81 12.56 10.70 15.42
CA LEU A 81 11.99 9.86 14.37
C LEU A 81 10.47 9.70 14.47
N VAL A 82 9.96 9.36 13.29
CA VAL A 82 8.57 9.21 12.89
C VAL A 82 7.62 8.79 14.01
N LYS A 83 6.75 9.72 14.39
CA LYS A 83 5.44 9.36 14.94
C LYS A 83 4.53 9.04 13.76
N VAL A 84 3.95 7.84 13.75
CA VAL A 84 2.88 7.49 12.79
C VAL A 84 1.55 7.82 13.45
N THR A 85 0.85 8.81 12.90
CA THR A 85 -0.54 9.13 13.28
C THR A 85 -1.47 8.53 12.22
N PRO A 86 -2.40 7.62 12.57
CA PRO A 86 -3.38 7.09 11.63
C PRO A 86 -4.14 8.21 10.91
N ALA A 87 -4.36 8.06 9.61
CA ALA A 87 -4.89 9.11 8.78
C ALA A 87 -5.56 8.58 7.51
N THR A 88 -6.37 9.43 6.87
CA THR A 88 -7.06 9.14 5.61
C THR A 88 -6.70 10.19 4.57
N LEU A 89 -6.26 9.74 3.40
CA LEU A 89 -6.08 10.56 2.21
C LEU A 89 -7.39 10.56 1.40
N LYS A 90 -8.00 11.72 1.25
CA LYS A 90 -9.27 11.91 0.53
C LYS A 90 -9.03 12.15 -0.96
N ASP A 91 -9.96 11.69 -1.80
CA ASP A 91 -9.93 11.75 -3.27
C ASP A 91 -8.81 10.92 -3.92
N TYR A 92 -8.25 9.96 -3.19
CA TYR A 92 -7.29 9.00 -3.74
C TYR A 92 -7.68 7.57 -3.37
N GLU A 93 -7.49 6.66 -4.33
CA GLU A 93 -7.62 5.22 -4.17
C GLU A 93 -6.24 4.57 -4.17
N LYS A 94 -6.07 3.55 -3.33
CA LYS A 94 -4.85 2.76 -3.24
C LYS A 94 -4.99 1.52 -4.10
N ASP A 95 -4.17 1.38 -5.13
CA ASP A 95 -4.24 0.23 -6.03
C ASP A 95 -2.85 -0.26 -6.47
N PHE A 96 -2.75 -1.52 -6.89
CA PHE A 96 -1.54 -2.19 -7.37
C PHE A 96 -1.28 -1.85 -8.84
N VAL A 97 -0.88 -0.60 -9.08
CA VAL A 97 -0.85 0.00 -10.43
C VAL A 97 0.54 0.40 -10.89
N CYS A 98 1.57 0.08 -10.10
CA CYS A 98 2.96 0.43 -10.39
C CYS A 98 3.81 -0.82 -10.53
N PHE A 99 4.57 -0.92 -11.61
CA PHE A 99 5.64 -1.91 -11.74
C PHE A 99 6.86 -1.46 -10.94
N ASP A 100 7.37 -2.37 -10.12
CA ASP A 100 8.55 -2.14 -9.28
C ASP A 100 9.69 -3.01 -9.80
N ILE A 101 10.70 -2.33 -10.36
CA ILE A 101 11.89 -2.95 -10.96
C ILE A 101 13.15 -2.74 -10.12
N HIS A 102 13.01 -2.14 -8.92
CA HIS A 102 14.14 -1.78 -8.06
C HIS A 102 14.12 -2.56 -6.73
N TYR A 103 12.96 -2.65 -6.06
CA TYR A 103 12.82 -3.33 -4.78
C TYR A 103 12.15 -4.70 -4.88
N ARG A 104 11.13 -4.82 -5.74
CA ARG A 104 10.25 -6.02 -5.79
C ARG A 104 10.42 -6.88 -7.04
N GLY A 105 11.29 -6.49 -7.96
CA GLY A 105 11.54 -7.22 -9.19
C GLY A 105 12.76 -6.70 -9.95
N THR A 106 12.90 -7.14 -11.19
CA THR A 106 13.96 -6.69 -12.12
C THR A 106 13.33 -6.07 -13.36
N PRO A 107 14.10 -5.37 -14.21
CA PRO A 107 13.59 -4.87 -15.48
C PRO A 107 12.96 -5.96 -16.38
N GLU A 108 13.42 -7.21 -16.33
CA GLU A 108 12.90 -8.31 -17.14
C GLU A 108 11.70 -9.01 -16.49
N LYS A 109 11.59 -8.91 -15.16
CA LYS A 109 10.51 -9.48 -14.35
C LYS A 109 10.11 -8.47 -13.27
N PRO A 110 9.34 -7.42 -13.63
CA PRO A 110 8.91 -6.42 -12.68
C PRO A 110 8.03 -7.04 -11.60
N GLY A 111 8.24 -6.61 -10.35
CA GLY A 111 7.26 -6.78 -9.29
C GLY A 111 6.11 -5.80 -9.46
N ILE A 112 5.09 -5.95 -8.63
CA ILE A 112 3.96 -5.01 -8.57
C ILE A 112 3.94 -4.36 -7.19
N THR A 113 3.73 -3.05 -7.17
CA THR A 113 3.61 -2.25 -5.95
C THR A 113 2.40 -1.33 -6.03
N ILE A 114 2.06 -0.78 -4.87
CA ILE A 114 0.92 0.11 -4.66
C ILE A 114 1.27 1.51 -5.15
N GLY A 115 0.33 2.18 -5.80
CA GLY A 115 0.32 3.63 -5.99
C GLY A 115 -0.98 4.26 -5.48
N ASN A 116 -0.92 5.53 -5.09
CA ASN A 116 -2.14 6.31 -4.86
C ASN A 116 -2.59 6.94 -6.18
N GLU A 117 -3.86 6.76 -6.54
CA GLU A 117 -4.45 7.33 -7.76
C GLU A 117 -5.56 8.30 -7.41
N PHE A 118 -5.56 9.47 -8.05
CA PHE A 118 -6.65 10.42 -7.86
C PHE A 118 -7.97 9.84 -8.38
N LYS A 119 -8.94 9.71 -7.48
CA LYS A 119 -10.29 9.25 -7.75
C LYS A 119 -11.23 9.99 -6.80
N LYS A 120 -11.97 10.95 -7.35
CA LYS A 120 -12.89 11.80 -6.57
C LYS A 120 -13.85 10.95 -5.73
N GLY A 121 -13.95 11.27 -4.43
CA GLY A 121 -14.78 10.55 -3.46
C GLY A 121 -14.17 9.25 -2.93
N ALA A 122 -13.01 8.82 -3.44
CA ALA A 122 -12.29 7.69 -2.86
C ALA A 122 -11.57 8.10 -1.58
N GLU A 123 -11.26 7.10 -0.75
CA GLU A 123 -10.53 7.29 0.50
C GLU A 123 -9.46 6.22 0.64
N THR A 124 -8.23 6.66 0.94
CA THR A 124 -7.11 5.75 1.19
C THR A 124 -6.71 5.82 2.66
N PRO A 125 -6.91 4.73 3.44
CA PRO A 125 -6.41 4.65 4.80
C PRO A 125 -4.88 4.48 4.80
N GLY A 126 -4.22 5.14 5.74
CA GLY A 126 -2.77 5.09 5.93
C GLY A 126 -2.36 5.80 7.23
N GLY A 127 -1.22 6.49 7.18
CA GLY A 127 -0.71 7.24 8.32
C GLY A 127 0.14 8.42 7.89
N ILE A 128 0.10 9.48 8.68
CA ILE A 128 1.02 10.61 8.57
C ILE A 128 2.26 10.27 9.40
N LEU A 129 3.40 10.25 8.72
CA LEU A 129 4.72 10.11 9.31
C LEU A 129 5.26 11.49 9.66
N GLU A 130 5.37 11.79 10.95
CA GLU A 130 5.85 13.08 11.46
C GLU A 130 7.28 12.95 12.01
N THR A 131 8.26 13.60 11.39
CA THR A 131 9.64 13.72 11.89
C THR A 131 9.81 15.07 12.58
N LYS A 132 10.22 15.07 13.85
CA LYS A 132 10.38 16.29 14.65
C LYS A 132 11.72 16.95 14.41
N ILE A 133 11.70 18.27 14.26
CA ILE A 133 12.87 19.11 14.06
C ILE A 133 12.80 20.43 14.86
N ASP A 134 11.79 20.59 15.74
CA ASP A 134 11.52 21.81 16.52
C ASP A 134 12.61 22.16 17.54
N HIS A 135 13.47 21.20 17.86
CA HIS A 135 14.65 21.35 18.70
C HIS A 135 15.91 21.79 17.94
N LEU A 136 15.90 21.77 16.61
CA LEU A 136 17.03 22.22 15.81
C LEU A 136 17.07 23.75 15.67
N GLY A 137 18.28 24.31 15.58
CA GLY A 137 18.46 25.69 15.10
C GLY A 137 18.01 25.83 13.64
N ALA A 138 17.56 27.03 13.25
CA ALA A 138 16.94 27.27 11.94
C ALA A 138 17.81 26.83 10.74
N ASP A 139 19.13 27.08 10.77
CA ASP A 139 20.04 26.65 9.71
C ASP A 139 20.12 25.11 9.60
N SER A 140 20.31 24.42 10.73
CA SER A 140 20.34 22.96 10.76
C SER A 140 19.00 22.36 10.34
N ALA A 141 17.88 22.97 10.77
CA ALA A 141 16.55 22.57 10.38
C ALA A 141 16.33 22.68 8.86
N ALA A 142 16.68 23.82 8.25
CA ALA A 142 16.54 24.02 6.80
C ALA A 142 17.39 23.03 6.00
N ASN A 143 18.64 22.79 6.42
CA ASN A 143 19.51 21.79 5.80
C ASN A 143 18.95 20.36 5.95
N PHE A 144 18.39 20.04 7.12
CA PHE A 144 17.75 18.75 7.35
C PHE A 144 16.49 18.57 6.51
N VAL A 145 15.67 19.62 6.33
CA VAL A 145 14.52 19.57 5.40
C VAL A 145 14.99 19.21 4.00
N CYS A 146 16.03 19.87 3.48
CA CYS A 146 16.55 19.59 2.14
C CYS A 146 17.06 18.14 2.01
N TYR A 147 17.79 17.65 3.02
CA TYR A 147 18.25 16.27 3.07
C TYR A 147 17.08 15.27 3.13
N TYR A 148 16.06 15.55 3.94
CA TYR A 148 14.85 14.72 4.04
C TYR A 148 14.19 14.57 2.67
N LEU A 149 13.98 15.67 1.95
CA LEU A 149 13.34 15.68 0.64
C LEU A 149 14.16 14.87 -0.39
N GLU A 150 15.48 15.04 -0.40
CA GLU A 150 16.39 14.27 -1.27
C GLU A 150 16.30 12.76 -0.98
N LYS A 151 16.35 12.36 0.30
CA LYS A 151 16.32 10.95 0.70
C LYS A 151 14.94 10.33 0.54
N PHE A 152 13.87 11.11 0.71
CA PHE A 152 12.51 10.68 0.38
C PHE A 152 12.42 10.33 -1.10
N ASN A 153 12.85 11.23 -2.00
CA ASN A 153 12.86 10.96 -3.43
C ASN A 153 13.68 9.71 -3.80
N GLN A 154 14.91 9.59 -3.27
CA GLN A 154 15.78 8.45 -3.55
C GLN A 154 15.18 7.10 -3.14
N ARG A 155 14.33 7.07 -2.10
CA ARG A 155 13.62 5.86 -1.67
C ARG A 155 12.40 5.58 -2.54
N GLU A 156 11.58 6.60 -2.80
CA GLU A 156 10.26 6.38 -3.41
C GLU A 156 10.32 6.31 -4.94
N ALA A 157 11.14 7.15 -5.57
CA ALA A 157 11.28 7.27 -7.01
C ALA A 157 12.77 7.35 -7.40
N PRO A 158 13.56 6.28 -7.17
CA PRO A 158 14.97 6.27 -7.55
C PRO A 158 15.13 6.53 -9.06
N PRO A 159 16.27 7.08 -9.53
CA PRO A 159 16.42 7.54 -10.92
C PRO A 159 16.09 6.51 -12.01
N ASN A 160 16.26 5.22 -11.71
CA ASN A 160 15.95 4.12 -12.63
C ASN A 160 14.50 3.62 -12.55
N MET A 161 13.68 4.17 -11.65
CA MET A 161 12.29 3.78 -11.40
C MET A 161 11.42 5.02 -11.04
N PRO A 162 11.24 5.98 -11.96
CA PRO A 162 10.38 7.14 -11.73
C PRO A 162 8.89 6.75 -11.84
N ILE A 163 8.38 6.00 -10.85
CA ILE A 163 7.01 5.48 -10.81
C ILE A 163 6.01 6.41 -10.11
N TYR A 164 6.50 7.32 -9.29
CA TYR A 164 5.67 8.26 -8.55
C TYR A 164 5.99 9.70 -8.93
N LYS A 165 4.94 10.52 -8.91
CA LYS A 165 5.05 11.97 -8.72
C LYS A 165 4.77 12.30 -7.25
N PHE A 166 5.29 13.42 -6.78
CA PHE A 166 5.08 13.87 -5.41
C PHE A 166 4.13 15.06 -5.38
N GLU A 167 3.22 15.06 -4.43
CA GLU A 167 2.29 16.17 -4.18
C GLU A 167 2.28 16.53 -2.70
N VAL A 168 2.01 17.80 -2.36
CA VAL A 168 1.69 18.20 -0.98
C VAL A 168 0.18 18.26 -0.84
N ILE A 169 -0.39 17.36 -0.04
CA ILE A 169 -1.84 17.23 0.14
C ILE A 169 -2.16 17.39 1.62
N ASN A 170 -3.28 18.06 1.92
CA ASN A 170 -3.82 18.09 3.27
C ASN A 170 -4.44 16.73 3.61
N VAL A 171 -3.74 15.94 4.43
CA VAL A 171 -4.21 14.63 4.90
C VAL A 171 -4.93 14.80 6.22
N GLU A 172 -6.06 14.13 6.38
CA GLU A 172 -6.87 14.19 7.61
C GLU A 172 -6.44 13.06 8.56
N SER A 173 -5.86 13.39 9.71
CA SER A 173 -5.60 12.42 10.76
C SER A 173 -6.88 12.04 11.52
N GLU A 174 -6.86 10.89 12.19
CA GLU A 174 -8.00 10.44 13.02
C GLU A 174 -8.39 11.42 14.15
N ASP A 175 -7.46 12.28 14.59
CA ASP A 175 -7.73 13.34 15.56
C ASP A 175 -8.36 14.61 14.94
N GLY A 176 -8.68 14.57 13.64
CA GLY A 176 -9.34 15.66 12.90
C GLY A 176 -8.40 16.77 12.42
N ARG A 177 -7.07 16.66 12.64
CA ARG A 177 -6.12 17.62 12.05
C ARG A 177 -6.01 17.42 10.55
N LYS A 178 -5.85 18.53 9.82
CA LYS A 178 -5.43 18.52 8.41
C LYS A 178 -3.96 18.88 8.35
N VAL A 179 -3.13 17.96 7.90
CA VAL A 179 -1.68 18.11 7.89
C VAL A 179 -1.18 18.10 6.44
N PRO A 180 -0.60 19.21 5.94
CA PRO A 180 0.10 19.21 4.66
C PRO A 180 1.21 18.16 4.68
N SER A 181 1.07 17.13 3.87
CA SER A 181 1.98 15.97 3.85
C SER A 181 2.44 15.70 2.43
N ILE A 182 3.69 15.27 2.27
CA ILE A 182 4.20 14.77 1.00
C ILE A 182 3.53 13.41 0.73
N VAL A 183 2.96 13.24 -0.46
CA VAL A 183 2.25 12.04 -0.88
C VAL A 183 2.88 11.51 -2.17
N CYS A 184 3.20 10.21 -2.20
CA CYS A 184 3.55 9.51 -3.44
C CYS A 184 2.27 9.20 -4.22
N VAL A 185 2.11 9.79 -5.39
CA VAL A 185 0.99 9.55 -6.30
C VAL A 185 1.53 8.80 -7.52
N ALA A 186 0.83 7.77 -7.98
CA ALA A 186 1.23 7.04 -9.18
C ALA A 186 1.35 7.99 -10.37
N ASP A 187 2.49 7.97 -11.06
CA ASP A 187 2.66 8.77 -12.26
C ASP A 187 2.15 8.00 -13.49
N ARG A 188 0.97 8.39 -13.97
CA ARG A 188 0.34 7.78 -15.15
C ARG A 188 1.14 7.96 -16.44
N ALA A 189 2.04 8.94 -16.49
CA ALA A 189 2.93 9.15 -17.64
C ALA A 189 4.15 8.22 -17.61
N SER A 190 4.43 7.58 -16.47
CA SER A 190 5.55 6.66 -16.32
C SER A 190 5.34 5.38 -17.15
N ASP A 191 6.38 4.93 -17.83
CA ASP A 191 6.39 3.62 -18.53
C ASP A 191 6.23 2.43 -17.57
N LEU A 192 6.29 2.67 -16.27
CA LEU A 192 6.13 1.68 -15.21
C LEU A 192 4.73 1.72 -14.58
N TYR A 193 3.85 2.64 -14.98
CA TYR A 193 2.45 2.60 -14.61
C TYR A 193 1.70 1.54 -15.43
N ILE A 194 1.06 0.58 -14.78
CA ILE A 194 0.54 -0.65 -15.39
C ILE A 194 -0.45 -0.37 -16.53
N TYR A 195 -1.32 0.61 -16.33
CA TYR A 195 -2.35 0.97 -17.30
C TYR A 195 -1.91 2.05 -18.30
N ASN A 196 -0.62 2.41 -18.33
CA ASN A 196 -0.11 3.33 -19.35
C ASN A 196 -0.12 2.60 -20.71
N PRO A 197 -0.83 3.10 -21.74
CA PRO A 197 -0.87 2.46 -23.06
C PRO A 197 0.50 2.43 -23.77
N GLU A 198 1.43 3.32 -23.40
CA GLU A 198 2.81 3.31 -23.87
C GLU A 198 3.68 2.27 -23.15
N ASN A 199 3.20 1.71 -22.04
CA ASN A 199 3.95 0.79 -21.18
C ASN A 199 4.46 -0.43 -21.96
N ARG A 200 5.78 -0.52 -22.07
CA ARG A 200 6.50 -1.61 -22.75
C ARG A 200 6.27 -2.98 -22.12
N PHE A 201 5.96 -3.05 -20.82
CA PHE A 201 5.61 -4.28 -20.11
C PHE A 201 4.17 -4.72 -20.39
N ALA A 202 3.23 -3.77 -20.53
CA ALA A 202 1.84 -4.08 -20.88
C ALA A 202 1.72 -4.65 -22.30
N LYS A 203 2.59 -4.22 -23.23
CA LYS A 203 2.60 -4.69 -24.63
C LYS A 203 3.16 -6.10 -24.82
N THR A 204 3.89 -6.65 -23.84
CA THR A 204 4.67 -7.89 -24.03
C THR A 204 4.18 -9.09 -23.25
N ARG A 205 3.15 -8.98 -22.39
CA ARG A 205 2.64 -10.14 -21.64
C ARG A 205 1.11 -10.17 -21.50
N PRO A 206 0.43 -11.19 -22.04
CA PRO A 206 -0.97 -11.45 -21.73
C PRO A 206 -1.02 -12.05 -20.32
N PHE A 207 -1.58 -11.30 -19.37
CA PHE A 207 -1.88 -11.73 -18.00
C PHE A 207 -0.66 -12.04 -17.12
N TYR A 208 -0.38 -11.17 -16.16
CA TYR A 208 0.34 -11.55 -14.94
C TYR A 208 -0.49 -12.61 -14.20
N GLN A 209 -0.28 -13.88 -14.53
CA GLN A 209 -0.31 -14.92 -13.50
C GLN A 209 0.78 -14.54 -12.50
N ILE A 210 0.40 -14.39 -11.24
CA ILE A 210 1.31 -14.17 -10.11
C ILE A 210 2.16 -15.44 -9.97
N GLU A 211 3.16 -15.61 -10.83
CA GLU A 211 4.14 -16.68 -10.71
C GLU A 211 5.07 -16.32 -9.55
N ARG A 212 4.99 -17.18 -8.53
CA ARG A 212 5.68 -17.06 -7.26
C ARG A 212 7.19 -17.02 -7.47
N GLY A 213 7.78 -15.85 -7.24
CA GLY A 213 9.19 -15.74 -6.88
C GLY A 213 9.46 -16.25 -5.46
N PRO A 214 10.73 -16.41 -5.04
CA PRO A 214 11.12 -17.13 -3.81
C PRO A 214 10.77 -16.42 -2.48
N GLN A 215 9.98 -15.35 -2.49
CA GLN A 215 9.65 -14.58 -1.29
C GLN A 215 8.16 -14.68 -0.96
N GLY A 216 7.84 -15.69 -0.16
CA GLY A 216 6.53 -15.92 0.48
C GLY A 216 6.13 -14.87 1.52
N ASP A 217 6.81 -13.72 1.60
CA ASP A 217 6.51 -12.66 2.58
C ASP A 217 5.46 -11.65 2.07
N ASN A 218 5.21 -11.59 0.76
CA ASN A 218 4.18 -10.69 0.21
C ASN A 218 2.75 -11.24 0.32
N ILE A 219 2.57 -12.56 0.31
CA ILE A 219 1.27 -13.17 0.67
C ILE A 219 0.99 -12.99 2.17
N LYS A 220 2.01 -13.04 3.03
CA LYS A 220 1.86 -12.64 4.44
C LYS A 220 1.45 -11.18 4.57
N ALA A 221 2.05 -10.25 3.84
CA ALA A 221 1.65 -8.84 3.88
C ALA A 221 0.23 -8.61 3.35
N PHE A 222 -0.19 -9.33 2.30
CA PHE A 222 -1.55 -9.25 1.76
C PHE A 222 -2.59 -9.86 2.72
N ILE A 223 -2.29 -11.01 3.34
CA ILE A 223 -3.13 -11.64 4.36
C ILE A 223 -3.17 -10.81 5.66
N MET A 224 -2.05 -10.19 6.06
CA MET A 224 -1.97 -9.29 7.23
C MET A 224 -2.71 -7.97 6.99
N ALA A 225 -2.69 -7.43 5.77
CA ALA A 225 -3.46 -6.26 5.39
C ALA A 225 -4.96 -6.54 5.30
N ALA A 226 -5.35 -7.71 4.79
CA ALA A 226 -6.74 -8.17 4.81
C ALA A 226 -7.26 -8.43 6.23
N ALA A 227 -6.40 -8.89 7.15
CA ALA A 227 -6.74 -9.10 8.56
C ALA A 227 -6.89 -7.80 9.38
N TYR A 228 -6.40 -6.66 8.87
CA TYR A 228 -6.44 -5.37 9.57
C TYR A 228 -7.72 -4.56 9.32
N ASN A 229 -8.61 -5.01 8.43
CA ASN A 229 -9.81 -4.26 8.01
C ASN A 229 -11.13 -4.82 8.57
N ASP A 230 -11.10 -5.42 9.77
CA ASP A 230 -12.31 -5.91 10.45
C ASP A 230 -12.87 -4.84 11.40
N LYS A 231 -13.66 -3.90 10.86
CA LYS A 231 -14.65 -3.16 11.66
C LYS A 231 -16.01 -3.80 11.41
N ARG A 232 -16.67 -4.22 12.49
CA ARG A 232 -18.09 -4.60 12.43
C ARG A 232 -18.94 -3.39 12.03
N PRO A 233 -20.09 -3.59 11.36
CA PRO A 233 -21.04 -2.53 11.04
C PRO A 233 -21.56 -1.72 12.24
N ASP A 234 -21.36 -2.20 13.48
CA ASP A 234 -21.86 -1.59 14.70
C ASP A 234 -20.81 -0.78 15.49
N GLY A 235 -19.56 -0.69 15.01
CA GLY A 235 -18.53 0.17 15.62
C GLY A 235 -17.93 -0.31 16.94
N SER A 236 -18.18 -1.54 17.40
CA SER A 236 -17.59 -2.04 18.65
C SER A 236 -16.20 -2.70 18.46
N GLN A 237 -15.21 -2.32 19.29
CA GLN A 237 -13.93 -3.03 19.42
C GLN A 237 -14.08 -4.26 20.32
N LYS A 238 -13.63 -5.43 19.86
CA LYS A 238 -13.46 -6.58 20.76
C LYS A 238 -12.14 -6.45 21.51
N GLY A 239 -12.22 -6.40 22.84
CA GLY A 239 -11.11 -6.76 23.73
C GLY A 239 -10.68 -8.23 23.55
N PRO A 240 -9.59 -8.64 24.22
CA PRO A 240 -8.70 -9.72 23.79
C PRO A 240 -9.41 -11.08 23.79
N GLY A 241 -9.71 -11.58 22.61
CA GLY A 241 -10.36 -12.88 22.42
C GLY A 241 -10.60 -13.25 20.96
N ALA A 242 -9.80 -12.72 20.04
CA ALA A 242 -9.85 -13.04 18.62
C ALA A 242 -8.47 -13.53 18.17
N ILE A 243 -8.34 -14.86 18.08
CA ILE A 243 -7.31 -15.65 17.38
C ILE A 243 -5.92 -14.98 17.34
N THR A 244 -5.21 -15.09 18.46
CA THR A 244 -3.82 -14.65 18.63
C THR A 244 -2.78 -15.62 18.08
N ASP A 245 -3.16 -16.66 17.35
CA ASP A 245 -2.25 -17.78 17.18
C ASP A 245 -1.56 -17.77 15.80
N LEU A 246 -0.83 -16.67 15.56
CA LEU A 246 0.20 -16.61 14.52
C LEU A 246 1.25 -17.69 14.74
N ASP A 247 1.50 -18.09 15.99
CA ASP A 247 2.35 -19.23 16.33
C ASP A 247 1.71 -20.57 15.95
N TYR A 248 0.40 -20.76 16.10
CA TYR A 248 -0.32 -21.93 15.58
C TYR A 248 -0.27 -22.01 14.06
N LEU A 249 -0.53 -20.92 13.34
CA LEU A 249 -0.41 -20.90 11.88
C LEU A 249 1.03 -21.17 11.42
N ARG A 250 2.02 -20.58 12.10
CA ARG A 250 3.45 -20.81 11.83
C ARG A 250 3.86 -22.25 12.13
N ASN A 251 3.44 -22.81 13.25
CA ASN A 251 3.72 -24.19 13.66
C ASN A 251 3.02 -25.20 12.74
N LEU A 252 1.79 -24.91 12.29
CA LEU A 252 1.04 -25.76 11.36
C LEU A 252 1.69 -25.82 9.98
N ILE A 253 2.21 -24.69 9.49
CA ILE A 253 2.95 -24.62 8.22
C ILE A 253 4.27 -25.39 8.34
N ASN A 254 5.02 -25.17 9.42
CA ASN A 254 6.30 -25.85 9.64
C ASN A 254 6.14 -27.36 9.83
N ASP A 255 5.12 -27.80 10.57
CA ASP A 255 4.83 -29.22 10.83
C ASP A 255 4.31 -29.94 9.56
N SER A 256 3.61 -29.23 8.68
CA SER A 256 3.16 -29.77 7.38
C SER A 256 4.32 -29.90 6.38
N MET A 257 5.24 -28.93 6.35
CA MET A 257 6.47 -29.01 5.54
C MET A 257 7.41 -30.12 6.03
N ALA A 258 7.56 -30.30 7.35
CA ALA A 258 8.39 -31.35 7.93
C ALA A 258 7.85 -32.77 7.70
N LYS A 259 6.52 -32.92 7.53
CA LYS A 259 5.86 -34.22 7.29
C LYS A 259 5.66 -34.54 5.80
N GLY A 260 6.15 -33.68 4.89
CA GLY A 260 6.03 -33.88 3.44
C GLY A 260 4.57 -33.91 2.95
N VAL A 261 3.64 -33.31 3.69
CA VAL A 261 2.22 -33.28 3.33
C VAL A 261 1.96 -32.02 2.52
N GLU A 262 1.34 -32.16 1.34
CA GLU A 262 0.88 -31.03 0.55
C GLU A 262 -0.10 -30.17 1.37
N VAL A 263 0.33 -28.95 1.67
CA VAL A 263 -0.39 -27.93 2.45
C VAL A 263 -1.80 -27.65 1.88
N GLU A 264 -2.01 -27.93 0.59
CA GLU A 264 -3.24 -27.70 -0.17
C GLU A 264 -4.48 -28.40 0.41
N SER A 265 -4.39 -29.67 0.83
CA SER A 265 -5.57 -30.44 1.26
C SER A 265 -6.15 -29.99 2.60
N ARG A 266 -5.29 -29.61 3.55
CA ARG A 266 -5.71 -29.16 4.89
C ARG A 266 -6.16 -27.70 4.91
N PHE A 267 -5.54 -26.84 4.11
CA PHE A 267 -5.98 -25.45 3.96
C PHE A 267 -7.36 -25.39 3.31
N HIS A 268 -7.62 -26.23 2.30
CA HIS A 268 -8.93 -26.38 1.66
C HIS A 268 -10.04 -26.79 2.65
N GLY A 269 -9.77 -27.75 3.55
CA GLY A 269 -10.73 -28.21 4.56
C GLY A 269 -11.07 -27.15 5.63
N LEU A 270 -10.07 -26.41 6.11
CA LEU A 270 -10.25 -25.37 7.14
C LEU A 270 -10.92 -24.12 6.58
N TYR A 271 -10.55 -23.71 5.35
CA TYR A 271 -11.11 -22.53 4.68
C TYR A 271 -12.58 -22.73 4.28
N THR A 272 -12.91 -23.92 3.74
CA THR A 272 -14.29 -24.27 3.38
C THR A 272 -15.19 -24.37 4.61
N SER A 273 -14.65 -24.86 5.75
CA SER A 273 -15.39 -24.92 7.02
C SER A 273 -15.62 -23.52 7.61
N ALA A 274 -14.62 -22.62 7.55
CA ALA A 274 -14.73 -21.25 8.05
C ALA A 274 -15.71 -20.40 7.23
N ILE A 275 -15.80 -20.62 5.91
CA ILE A 275 -16.80 -19.98 5.04
C ILE A 275 -18.21 -20.53 5.34
N ARG A 276 -18.35 -21.86 5.50
CA ARG A 276 -19.64 -22.51 5.82
C ARG A 276 -20.18 -22.13 7.20
N GLU A 277 -19.33 -21.90 8.20
CA GLU A 277 -19.76 -21.47 9.54
C GLU A 277 -20.13 -19.97 9.60
N ARG A 278 -19.49 -19.12 8.79
CA ARG A 278 -19.71 -17.67 8.81
C ARG A 278 -20.88 -17.20 7.95
N MET A 279 -21.25 -17.95 6.93
CA MET A 279 -22.39 -17.62 6.08
C MET A 279 -23.56 -18.56 6.42
N LYS A 280 -24.66 -18.03 6.95
CA LYS A 280 -25.94 -18.75 6.98
C LYS A 280 -26.54 -18.65 5.58
N ILE A 281 -26.11 -19.55 4.71
CA ILE A 281 -26.18 -19.38 3.26
C ILE A 281 -27.60 -19.43 2.69
N ASP A 282 -27.94 -18.40 1.91
CA ASP A 282 -29.04 -18.38 0.93
C ASP A 282 -28.78 -19.45 -0.16
N PRO A 283 -29.79 -20.24 -0.59
CA PRO A 283 -29.66 -21.22 -1.67
C PRO A 283 -28.88 -20.76 -2.93
N GLU A 284 -28.94 -19.48 -3.29
CA GLU A 284 -28.22 -18.94 -4.45
C GLU A 284 -26.69 -18.85 -4.23
N GLU A 285 -26.20 -18.54 -3.02
CA GLU A 285 -24.74 -18.49 -2.74
C GLU A 285 -24.15 -19.90 -2.54
N ARG A 286 -24.99 -20.87 -2.15
CA ARG A 286 -24.61 -22.29 -2.10
C ARG A 286 -24.24 -22.84 -3.48
N MET A 287 -24.98 -22.43 -4.50
CA MET A 287 -24.73 -22.85 -5.89
C MET A 287 -23.40 -22.27 -6.42
N MET A 288 -23.02 -21.07 -5.97
CA MET A 288 -21.70 -20.48 -6.27
C MET A 288 -20.56 -21.27 -5.62
N LEU A 289 -20.72 -21.68 -4.36
CA LEU A 289 -19.73 -22.50 -3.65
C LEU A 289 -19.61 -23.91 -4.25
N GLU A 290 -20.70 -24.51 -4.73
CA GLU A 290 -20.66 -25.82 -5.41
C GLU A 290 -19.94 -25.74 -6.77
N GLY A 291 -20.11 -24.64 -7.52
CA GLY A 291 -19.31 -24.36 -8.71
C GLY A 291 -17.83 -24.13 -8.41
N PHE A 292 -17.53 -23.50 -7.27
CA PHE A 292 -16.18 -23.27 -6.76
C PHE A 292 -15.47 -24.58 -6.37
N GLU A 293 -16.16 -25.45 -5.64
CA GLU A 293 -15.68 -26.78 -5.28
C GLU A 293 -15.47 -27.66 -6.51
N HIS A 294 -16.30 -27.55 -7.54
CA HIS A 294 -16.19 -28.32 -8.78
C HIS A 294 -14.94 -27.96 -9.58
N GLU A 295 -14.63 -26.67 -9.75
CA GLU A 295 -13.43 -26.23 -10.46
C GLU A 295 -12.15 -26.45 -9.65
N GLY A 296 -12.22 -26.33 -8.31
CA GLY A 296 -11.13 -26.70 -7.41
C GLY A 296 -10.77 -28.19 -7.49
N ARG A 297 -11.77 -29.09 -7.54
CA ARG A 297 -11.55 -30.54 -7.72
C ARG A 297 -10.97 -30.92 -9.08
N LYS A 298 -11.11 -30.07 -10.09
CA LYS A 298 -10.50 -30.25 -11.42
C LYS A 298 -9.08 -29.68 -11.52
N GLY A 299 -8.55 -29.08 -10.45
CA GLY A 299 -7.23 -28.44 -10.46
C GLY A 299 -7.17 -27.16 -11.29
N ASN A 300 -8.31 -26.56 -11.67
CA ASN A 300 -8.37 -25.38 -12.52
C ASN A 300 -8.28 -24.07 -11.71
N MET A 301 -7.14 -23.89 -11.04
CA MET A 301 -6.87 -22.77 -10.13
C MET A 301 -7.10 -21.37 -10.73
N PRO A 302 -6.75 -21.08 -12.00
CA PRO A 302 -6.98 -19.75 -12.57
C PRO A 302 -8.46 -19.38 -12.65
N ARG A 303 -9.31 -20.32 -13.08
CA ARG A 303 -10.75 -20.11 -13.21
C ARG A 303 -11.46 -20.06 -11.86
N MET A 304 -10.94 -20.80 -10.87
CA MET A 304 -11.40 -20.73 -9.49
C MET A 304 -11.14 -19.34 -8.89
N LEU A 305 -9.94 -18.78 -9.09
CA LEU A 305 -9.58 -17.43 -8.63
C LEU A 305 -10.35 -16.32 -9.36
N GLU A 306 -10.60 -16.44 -10.67
CA GLU A 306 -11.47 -15.50 -11.41
C GLU A 306 -12.88 -15.47 -10.82
N ASN A 307 -13.48 -16.66 -10.61
CA ASN A 307 -14.82 -16.76 -10.03
C ASN A 307 -14.85 -16.21 -8.59
N PHE A 308 -13.77 -16.37 -7.83
CA PHE A 308 -13.63 -15.82 -6.47
C PHE A 308 -13.62 -14.29 -6.48
N MET A 309 -12.76 -13.70 -7.30
CA MET A 309 -12.61 -12.26 -7.41
C MET A 309 -13.88 -11.61 -7.95
N PHE A 310 -14.55 -12.27 -8.91
CA PHE A 310 -15.84 -11.84 -9.44
C PHE A 310 -16.94 -11.86 -8.38
N ALA A 311 -17.02 -12.93 -7.57
CA ALA A 311 -18.02 -13.05 -6.49
C ALA A 311 -17.81 -12.00 -5.39
N ILE A 312 -16.55 -11.68 -5.04
CA ILE A 312 -16.23 -10.62 -4.08
C ILE A 312 -16.63 -9.24 -4.64
N SER A 313 -16.34 -8.96 -5.91
CA SER A 313 -16.71 -7.68 -6.55
C SER A 313 -18.23 -7.50 -6.60
N ALA A 314 -18.96 -8.52 -7.06
CA ALA A 314 -20.42 -8.48 -7.17
C ALA A 314 -21.11 -8.31 -5.80
N HIS A 315 -20.58 -8.95 -4.75
CA HIS A 315 -21.09 -8.80 -3.38
C HIS A 315 -20.84 -7.39 -2.83
N ASN A 316 -19.64 -6.83 -3.05
CA ASN A 316 -19.30 -5.48 -2.60
C ASN A 316 -20.08 -4.38 -3.35
N GLU A 317 -20.53 -4.65 -4.57
CA GLU A 317 -21.32 -3.72 -5.39
C GLU A 317 -22.84 -3.90 -5.20
N GLY A 318 -23.29 -4.87 -4.39
CA GLY A 318 -24.72 -5.10 -4.14
C GLY A 318 -25.53 -5.57 -5.36
N VAL A 319 -24.85 -6.07 -6.40
CA VAL A 319 -25.46 -6.46 -7.68
C VAL A 319 -26.06 -7.86 -7.57
N ARG A 320 -27.35 -8.02 -7.86
CA ARG A 320 -28.00 -9.33 -7.93
C ARG A 320 -27.69 -10.00 -9.28
N TYR A 321 -27.13 -11.21 -9.22
CA TYR A 321 -26.58 -11.94 -10.38
C TYR A 321 -27.56 -12.15 -11.55
N ARG A 322 -28.89 -12.10 -11.33
CA ARG A 322 -29.90 -12.28 -12.40
C ARG A 322 -29.88 -11.20 -13.48
N GLU A 323 -29.31 -10.03 -13.21
CA GLU A 323 -29.26 -8.92 -14.19
C GLU A 323 -28.08 -9.02 -15.17
N LEU A 324 -27.17 -9.98 -14.98
CA LEU A 324 -25.92 -10.11 -15.74
C LEU A 324 -25.74 -11.46 -16.43
N ALA A 325 -26.82 -12.21 -16.69
CA ALA A 325 -26.72 -13.49 -17.38
C ALA A 325 -26.16 -13.32 -18.81
N ILE A 326 -24.90 -13.72 -19.00
CA ILE A 326 -24.28 -13.92 -20.31
C ILE A 326 -25.10 -15.01 -21.05
N PRO A 327 -25.59 -14.78 -22.28
CA PRO A 327 -26.34 -15.78 -23.02
C PRO A 327 -25.53 -17.07 -23.21
N ARG A 328 -26.13 -18.21 -22.90
CA ARG A 328 -25.55 -19.57 -23.07
C ARG A 328 -25.26 -19.96 -24.54
N SER A 329 -25.34 -19.05 -25.51
CA SER A 329 -25.36 -19.36 -26.94
C SER A 329 -23.99 -19.49 -27.63
N THR A 330 -22.89 -19.57 -26.89
CA THR A 330 -21.56 -19.84 -27.48
C THR A 330 -20.93 -21.08 -26.85
N GLN A 331 -21.52 -22.24 -27.13
CA GLN A 331 -20.78 -23.50 -27.13
C GLN A 331 -20.69 -24.00 -28.57
N PRO A 332 -19.50 -24.45 -29.05
CA PRO A 332 -19.40 -25.11 -30.33
C PRO A 332 -20.13 -26.45 -30.25
N GLU A 333 -21.03 -26.71 -31.20
CA GLU A 333 -21.59 -28.04 -31.39
C GLU A 333 -20.45 -29.02 -31.70
N THR A 334 -20.21 -29.94 -30.77
CA THR A 334 -19.47 -31.17 -31.01
C THR A 334 -20.28 -32.00 -32.01
N LEU A 335 -19.87 -31.98 -33.28
CA LEU A 335 -20.29 -33.02 -34.23
C LEU A 335 -19.47 -34.28 -33.95
N ALA A 336 -20.20 -35.30 -33.55
CA ALA A 336 -19.76 -36.64 -33.22
C ALA A 336 -19.21 -37.41 -34.45
N LEU A 337 -18.30 -38.34 -34.17
CA LEU A 337 -18.38 -39.70 -34.68
C LEU A 337 -18.57 -40.65 -33.50
#